data_AF-A0A933GQE9-F1
#
_entry.id   AF-A0A933GQE9-F1
#
_cell.length_a   1.000
_cell.length_b   1.000
_cell.length_c   1.000
_cell.angle_alpha   90.00
_cell.angle_beta   90.00
_cell.angle_gamma   90.00
#
_symmetry.space_group_name_H-M   'P 1'
#
loop_
_entity.id
_entity.type
_entity.pdbx_description
1 polymer ?
#
loop_
_entity_poly.entity_id
_entity_poly.type
_entity_poly.pdbx_seq_one_letter_code
_entity_poly.pdbx_strand_id
1 'polypeptide(L)' 'MARQGVLKAFSESEASTTPKSEEIARVAYELFAQRGCEHGHDQEDWFRAEQIVRQRRRSQKQQIANSR' A
#
# COMPACT_ATOMS: atom_id res chain seq x y z
N MET A 1 -13.64 33.90 -25.64
CA MET A 1 -14.69 33.24 -24.82
C MET A 1 -14.03 32.10 -24.04
N ALA A 2 -14.28 32.08 -22.71
CA ALA A 2 -13.97 31.06 -21.69
C ALA A 2 -12.79 30.06 -21.94
N ARG A 3 -11.57 30.38 -21.50
CA ARG A 3 -10.93 29.82 -20.27
C ARG A 3 -11.57 28.50 -19.77
N GLN A 4 -11.04 27.37 -20.23
CA GLN A 4 -11.26 26.07 -19.60
C GLN A 4 -10.49 26.01 -18.28
N GLY A 5 -11.17 26.41 -17.22
CA GLY A 5 -10.92 25.88 -15.89
C GLY A 5 -11.65 24.56 -15.77
N VAL A 6 -10.91 23.47 -15.72
CA VAL A 6 -11.39 22.20 -15.17
C VAL A 6 -10.48 21.85 -13.99
N LEU A 7 -10.98 22.16 -12.80
CA LEU A 7 -10.80 21.44 -11.53
C LEU A 7 -9.46 20.69 -11.36
N LYS A 8 -8.52 21.39 -10.72
CA LYS A 8 -7.57 20.80 -9.77
C LYS A 8 -8.38 20.11 -8.66
N ALA A 9 -8.39 18.78 -8.61
CA ALA A 9 -8.44 17.98 -7.37
C ALA A 9 -8.61 16.48 -7.66
N PHE A 10 -7.58 15.84 -8.19
CA PHE A 10 -7.18 14.49 -7.78
C PHE A 10 -5.64 14.44 -7.87
N SER A 11 -5.00 15.45 -7.27
CA SER A 11 -3.64 15.27 -6.79
C SER A 11 -3.78 14.34 -5.59
N GLU A 12 -3.82 13.05 -5.84
CA GLU A 12 -3.67 12.01 -4.81
C GLU A 12 -2.20 11.90 -4.38
N SER A 13 -1.44 13.01 -4.47
CA SER A 13 -0.31 13.26 -3.59
C SER A 13 -0.89 13.57 -2.22
N GLU A 14 -0.64 12.68 -1.26
CA GLU A 14 -0.41 12.96 0.18
C GLU A 14 -0.50 11.68 1.04
N ALA A 15 -0.25 10.48 0.49
CA ALA A 15 0.22 9.36 1.32
C ALA A 15 1.71 9.56 1.65
N SER A 16 2.06 10.66 2.32
CA SER A 16 3.35 10.84 2.99
C SER A 16 3.41 9.96 4.24
N THR A 17 3.13 8.67 4.06
CA THR A 17 3.43 7.62 5.02
C THR A 17 4.58 6.87 4.41
N THR A 18 5.60 6.50 5.18
CA THR A 18 6.78 5.81 4.68
C THR A 18 6.44 4.76 3.59
N PRO A 19 7.28 4.55 2.56
CA PRO A 19 6.96 3.63 1.46
C PRO A 19 6.68 2.19 1.93
N LYS A 20 6.99 1.86 3.19
CA LYS A 20 6.60 0.62 3.85
C LYS A 20 5.12 0.61 4.22
N SER A 21 4.61 1.68 4.85
CA SER A 21 3.22 1.79 5.28
C SER A 21 2.24 1.80 4.11
N GLU A 22 2.60 2.45 2.99
CA GLU A 22 1.76 2.42 1.78
C GLU A 22 1.65 1.01 1.18
N GLU A 23 2.74 0.25 1.21
CA GLU A 23 2.75 -1.13 0.73
C GLU A 23 1.90 -2.03 1.64
N ILE A 24 1.96 -1.78 2.96
CA ILE A 24 1.13 -2.49 3.94
C ILE A 24 -0.34 -2.18 3.71
N ALA A 25 -0.71 -0.90 3.55
CA ALA A 25 -2.08 -0.49 3.30
C ALA A 25 -2.65 -1.13 2.04
N ARG A 26 -1.86 -1.19 0.95
CA ARG A 26 -2.26 -1.88 -0.30
C ARG A 26 -2.53 -3.36 -0.06
N VAL A 27 -1.61 -4.06 0.59
CA VAL A 27 -1.77 -5.50 0.85
C VAL A 27 -2.94 -5.77 1.81
N ALA A 28 -3.13 -4.94 2.82
CA ALA A 28 -4.25 -5.06 3.76
C ALA A 28 -5.59 -4.87 3.03
N TYR A 29 -5.68 -3.88 2.14
CA TYR A 29 -6.86 -3.65 1.31
C TYR A 29 -7.14 -4.82 0.36
N GLU A 30 -6.12 -5.39 -0.28
CA GLU A 30 -6.28 -6.59 -1.11
C GLU A 30 -6.78 -7.80 -0.30
N LEU A 31 -6.31 -7.98 0.94
CA LEU A 31 -6.77 -9.05 1.84
C LEU A 31 -8.24 -8.83 2.23
N PHE A 32 -8.60 -7.60 2.60
CA PHE A 32 -9.97 -7.21 2.93
C PHE A 32 -10.93 -7.41 1.74
N ALA A 33 -10.53 -6.99 0.55
CA ALA A 33 -11.32 -7.15 -0.67
C ALA A 33 -11.53 -8.63 -1.04
N GLN A 34 -10.49 -9.47 -0.90
CA GLN A 34 -10.58 -10.91 -1.17
C GLN A 34 -11.51 -11.65 -0.19
N ARG A 35 -11.68 -11.13 1.03
CA ARG A 35 -12.58 -11.68 2.04
C ARG A 35 -14.04 -11.22 1.87
N GLY A 36 -14.31 -10.33 0.92
CA GLY A 36 -15.66 -9.80 0.70
C GLY A 36 -15.99 -8.59 1.58
N CYS A 37 -14.98 -7.82 1.98
CA CYS A 37 -15.14 -6.60 2.78
C CYS A 37 -15.80 -6.84 4.15
N GLU A 38 -15.47 -7.98 4.77
CA GLU A 38 -15.93 -8.31 6.12
C GLU A 38 -15.25 -7.40 7.14
N HIS A 39 -16.05 -6.55 7.78
CA HIS A 39 -15.57 -5.60 8.78
C HIS A 39 -15.28 -6.31 10.10
N GLY A 40 -14.23 -5.90 10.80
CA GLY A 40 -13.82 -6.50 12.09
C GLY A 40 -12.49 -7.25 12.02
N HIS A 41 -11.95 -7.48 10.83
CA HIS A 41 -10.62 -8.05 10.63
C HIS A 41 -9.57 -7.03 10.18
N ASP A 42 -9.91 -5.73 10.16
CA ASP A 42 -9.04 -4.66 9.68
C ASP A 42 -7.65 -4.67 10.34
N GLN A 43 -7.59 -4.92 11.65
CA GLN A 43 -6.33 -5.03 12.38
C GLN A 43 -5.56 -6.30 12.01
N GLU A 44 -6.24 -7.44 11.89
CA GLU A 44 -5.61 -8.69 11.47
C GLU A 44 -5.05 -8.60 10.05
N ASP A 45 -5.81 -8.02 9.12
CA ASP A 45 -5.41 -7.80 7.74
C ASP A 45 -4.21 -6.84 7.68
N TRP A 46 -4.18 -5.80 8.53
CA TRP A 46 -3.03 -4.92 8.68
C TRP A 46 -1.78 -5.66 9.20
N PHE A 47 -1.90 -6.45 10.27
CA PHE A 47 -0.77 -7.23 10.81
C PHE A 47 -0.27 -8.25 9.78
N ARG A 48 -1.19 -8.92 9.08
CA ARG A 48 -0.87 -9.87 8.01
C ARG A 48 -0.11 -9.17 6.89
N ALA A 49 -0.60 -8.02 6.45
CA ALA A 49 0.05 -7.19 5.43
C ALA A 49 1.44 -6.73 5.85
N GLU A 50 1.63 -6.31 7.12
CA GLU A 50 2.94 -5.94 7.65
C GLU A 50 3.96 -7.08 7.53
N GLN A 51 3.56 -8.29 7.92
CA GLN A 51 4.43 -9.47 7.83
C GLN A 51 4.81 -9.78 6.38
N ILE A 52 3.85 -9.72 5.45
CA ILE A 52 4.07 -9.96 4.02
C ILE A 52 5.07 -8.94 3.46
N VAL A 53 4.83 -7.64 3.68
CA VAL A 53 5.70 -6.56 3.22
C VAL A 53 7.10 -6.69 3.80
N ARG A 54 7.20 -6.98 5.10
CA ARG A 54 8.49 -7.17 5.78
C ARG A 54 9.28 -8.34 5.20
N GLN A 55 8.62 -9.47 4.89
CA GLN A 55 9.26 -10.61 4.23
C GLN A 55 9.70 -10.26 2.80
N ARG A 56 8.83 -9.66 1.99
CA ARG A 56 9.14 -9.22 0.62
C ARG A 56 10.37 -8.30 0.59
N ARG A 57 10.42 -7.31 1.48
CA ARG A 57 11.55 -6.36 1.61
C ARG A 57 12.84 -7.04 2.05
N ARG A 58 12.76 -8.02 2.96
CA ARG A 58 13.92 -8.80 3.39
C ARG A 58 14.49 -9.62 2.23
N SER A 59 13.63 -10.30 1.48
CA SER A 59 14.03 -11.02 0.27
C SER A 59 14.64 -10.06 -0.75
N GLN A 60 13.96 -8.95 -1.09
CA GLN A 60 14.46 -7.89 -1.99
C GLN A 60 15.86 -7.39 -1.62
N LYS A 61 16.10 -7.11 -0.34
CA LYS A 61 17.42 -6.67 0.14
C LYS A 61 18.47 -7.77 0.01
N GLN A 62 18.09 -9.04 0.20
CA GLN A 62 18.98 -10.19 0.06
C GLN A 62 19.36 -10.46 -1.40
N GLN A 63 18.45 -10.31 -2.36
CA GLN A 63 18.72 -10.47 -3.81
C GLN A 63 19.69 -9.40 -4.31
N ILE A 64 19.52 -8.16 -3.88
CA ILE A 64 20.43 -7.05 -4.22
C ILE A 64 21.84 -7.33 -3.68
N ALA A 65 21.93 -7.88 -2.46
CA ALA A 65 23.20 -8.22 -1.85
C ALA A 65 23.89 -9.44 -2.50
N ASN A 66 23.13 -10.41 -3.01
CA ASN A 66 23.67 -11.63 -3.61
C ASN A 66 24.05 -11.47 -5.10
N SER A 67 23.65 -10.36 -5.74
CA SER A 67 23.89 -10.11 -7.17
C SER A 67 25.12 -9.21 -7.41
N ARG A 68 26.01 -9.10 -6.42
CA ARG A 68 27.15 -8.18 -6.40
C ARG A 68 28.43 -8.95 -6.11
#